data_AF-A0A499VQI0-F1
#
_entry.id   AF-A0A499VQI0-F1
#
_cell.length_a   1.000
_cell.length_b   1.000
_cell.length_c   1.000
_cell.angle_alpha   90.00
_cell.angle_beta   90.00
_cell.angle_gamma   90.00
#
_symmetry.space_group_name_H-M   'P 1'
#
loop_
_entity.id
_entity.type
_entity.pdbx_description
1 polymer ?
#
loop_
_entity_poly.entity_id
_entity_poly.type
_entity_poly.pdbx_seq_one_letter_code
_entity_poly.pdbx_strand_id
1 'polypeptide(L)'
;MLTGGDAELLVAGATGAPLDPSMLTPADPLDVVLRILNNIRAWAAARPERSDVALWAVDLSLLLPSHPARLRYDRAQLLVERGDFLTGAMELDAYAEVVEAVDGSAADRIRHQARAARSMLN
;
A
#
# COMPACT_ATOMS: atom_id res chain seq x y z
N MET A 1 19.32 -22.41 24.00
CA MET A 1 18.14 -23.11 23.47
C MET A 1 16.93 -22.32 23.93
N LEU A 2 16.06 -21.87 23.02
CA LEU A 2 14.74 -21.34 23.44
C LEU A 2 13.88 -22.54 23.84
N THR A 3 13.30 -22.49 25.04
CA THR A 3 12.30 -23.46 25.50
C THR A 3 10.90 -23.05 25.04
N GLY A 4 9.91 -23.95 25.16
CA GLY A 4 8.51 -23.62 24.81
C GLY A 4 7.96 -22.41 25.59
N GLY A 5 8.28 -22.31 26.88
CA GLY A 5 7.90 -21.16 27.70
C GLY A 5 8.56 -19.84 27.28
N ASP A 6 9.80 -19.90 26.76
CA ASP A 6 10.47 -18.70 26.21
C ASP A 6 9.77 -18.21 24.93
N ALA A 7 9.26 -19.11 24.10
CA ALA A 7 8.51 -18.77 22.89
C ALA A 7 7.14 -18.14 23.21
N GLU A 8 6.42 -18.68 24.20
CA GLU A 8 5.14 -18.12 24.67
C GLU A 8 5.30 -16.68 25.16
N LEU A 9 6.35 -16.40 25.96
CA LEU A 9 6.69 -15.07 26.44
C LEU A 9 6.99 -14.08 25.31
N LEU A 10 7.74 -14.52 24.28
CA LEU A 10 8.04 -13.68 23.11
C LEU A 10 6.79 -13.33 22.31
N VAL A 11 5.89 -14.29 22.08
CA VAL A 11 4.65 -14.04 21.34
C VAL A 11 3.72 -13.12 22.11
N ALA A 12 3.53 -13.35 23.41
CA ALA A 12 2.73 -12.45 24.24
C ALA A 12 3.29 -11.03 24.26
N GLY A 13 4.62 -10.87 24.35
CA GLY A 13 5.27 -9.56 24.31
C GLY A 13 5.14 -8.84 22.97
N ALA A 14 5.22 -9.56 21.85
CA ALA A 14 5.18 -8.97 20.51
C ALA A 14 3.77 -8.72 19.98
N THR A 15 2.79 -9.55 20.37
CA THR A 15 1.44 -9.55 19.79
C THR A 15 0.36 -9.08 20.77
N GLY A 16 0.65 -9.08 22.08
CA GLY A 16 -0.35 -8.84 23.13
C GLY A 16 -1.32 -10.00 23.37
N ALA A 17 -1.12 -11.15 22.70
CA ALA A 17 -1.96 -12.34 22.80
C ALA A 17 -1.11 -13.59 23.12
N PRO A 18 -1.67 -14.61 23.81
CA PRO A 18 -0.96 -15.86 24.06
C PRO A 18 -0.62 -16.59 22.76
N LEU A 19 0.41 -17.44 22.79
CA LEU A 19 0.78 -18.29 21.66
C LEU A 19 -0.37 -19.26 21.34
N ASP A 20 -0.93 -19.12 20.14
CA ASP A 20 -1.90 -20.06 19.59
C ASP A 20 -1.22 -20.95 18.54
N PRO A 21 -1.51 -22.28 18.47
CA PRO A 21 -0.91 -23.16 17.48
C PRO A 21 -1.08 -22.72 16.02
N SER A 22 -2.16 -21.99 15.69
CA SER A 22 -2.36 -21.43 14.36
C SER A 22 -1.28 -20.39 13.98
N MET A 23 -0.67 -19.72 14.96
CA MET A 23 0.45 -18.79 14.75
C MET A 23 1.74 -19.47 14.28
N LEU A 24 1.83 -20.80 14.42
CA LEU A 24 2.95 -21.62 13.95
C LEU A 24 2.70 -22.19 12.55
N THR A 25 1.51 -21.97 11.97
CA THR A 25 1.25 -22.36 10.59
C THR A 25 1.94 -21.40 9.63
N PRO A 26 2.45 -21.88 8.47
CA PRO A 26 2.99 -20.99 7.46
C PRO A 26 1.91 -20.00 7.00
N ALA A 27 2.29 -18.73 6.87
CA ALA A 27 1.42 -17.72 6.27
C ALA A 27 1.09 -18.08 4.81
N ASP A 28 -0.06 -17.63 4.33
CA ASP A 28 -0.43 -17.79 2.92
C ASP A 28 0.66 -17.19 2.01
N PRO A 29 1.10 -17.89 0.95
CA PRO A 29 2.15 -17.40 0.09
C PRO A 29 1.89 -16.00 -0.50
N LEU A 30 0.66 -15.67 -0.85
CA LEU A 30 0.32 -14.35 -1.41
C LEU A 30 0.36 -13.26 -0.34
N ASP A 31 -0.02 -13.58 0.90
CA ASP A 31 0.14 -12.66 2.04
C ASP A 31 1.62 -12.38 2.33
N VAL A 32 2.48 -13.40 2.19
CA VAL A 32 3.94 -13.22 2.31
C VAL A 32 4.47 -12.30 1.20
N VAL A 33 4.03 -12.50 -0.05
CA VAL A 33 4.42 -11.64 -1.18
C VAL A 33 3.97 -10.20 -0.94
N LEU A 34 2.71 -9.98 -0.56
CA LEU A 34 2.18 -8.65 -0.24
C LEU A 34 2.96 -7.99 0.90
N ARG A 35 3.32 -8.75 1.93
CA ARG A 35 4.16 -8.24 3.04
C ARG A 35 5.55 -7.80 2.56
N ILE A 36 6.20 -8.59 1.70
CA ILE A 36 7.50 -8.24 1.13
C ILE A 36 7.39 -6.95 0.30
N LEU A 37 6.41 -6.85 -0.58
CA LEU A 37 6.19 -5.66 -1.41
C LEU A 37 5.88 -4.42 -0.56
N ASN A 38 5.10 -4.57 0.50
CA ASN A 38 4.84 -3.49 1.46
C ASN A 38 6.12 -3.02 2.17
N ASN A 39 7.01 -3.94 2.54
CA ASN A 39 8.30 -3.58 3.14
C ASN A 39 9.21 -2.83 2.15
N ILE A 40 9.26 -3.28 0.89
CA ILE A 40 10.01 -2.59 -0.17
C ILE A 40 9.46 -1.17 -0.38
N ARG A 41 8.13 -1.01 -0.42
CA ARG A 41 7.48 0.29 -0.54
C ARG A 41 7.77 1.20 0.65
N ALA A 42 7.68 0.69 1.88
CA ALA A 42 7.99 1.45 3.09
C ALA A 42 9.46 1.89 3.11
N TRP A 43 10.38 1.04 2.65
CA TRP A 43 11.77 1.42 2.46
C TRP A 43 11.92 2.51 1.39
N ALA A 44 11.26 2.38 0.24
CA ALA A 44 11.37 3.36 -0.84
C ALA A 44 10.76 4.73 -0.48
N ALA A 45 9.70 4.77 0.33
CA ALA A 45 8.98 6.01 0.68
C ALA A 45 9.83 7.08 1.37
N ALA A 46 10.87 6.68 2.11
CA ALA A 46 11.80 7.63 2.75
C ALA A 46 12.88 8.18 1.80
N ARG A 47 12.86 7.82 0.52
CA ARG A 47 13.93 8.04 -0.48
C ARG A 47 13.31 8.52 -1.80
N PRO A 48 13.14 9.84 -2.01
CA PRO A 48 12.52 10.38 -3.23
C PRO A 48 13.19 9.89 -4.53
N GLU A 49 14.50 9.66 -4.50
CA GLU A 49 15.28 9.10 -5.61
C GLU A 49 14.94 7.63 -5.93
N ARG A 50 14.15 6.96 -5.08
CA ARG A 50 13.66 5.59 -5.24
C ARG A 50 12.16 5.52 -5.53
N SER A 51 11.56 6.58 -6.06
CA SER A 51 10.15 6.60 -6.49
C SER A 51 9.86 5.54 -7.57
N ASP A 52 10.87 5.11 -8.34
CA ASP A 52 10.76 4.00 -9.30
C ASP A 52 10.49 2.69 -8.56
N VAL A 53 11.29 2.38 -7.53
CA VAL A 53 11.14 1.18 -6.72
C VAL A 53 9.80 1.18 -5.99
N ALA A 54 9.38 2.33 -5.46
CA ALA A 54 8.06 2.48 -4.85
C ALA A 54 6.94 2.16 -5.86
N LEU A 55 7.03 2.69 -7.09
CA LEU A 55 6.03 2.43 -8.14
C LEU A 55 5.98 0.96 -8.53
N TRP A 56 7.13 0.33 -8.75
CA TRP A 56 7.20 -1.11 -9.05
C TRP A 56 6.59 -1.98 -7.94
N ALA A 57 6.86 -1.66 -6.67
CA ALA A 57 6.28 -2.40 -5.55
C ALA A 57 4.75 -2.29 -5.51
N VAL A 58 4.20 -1.12 -5.83
CA VAL A 58 2.76 -0.89 -5.89
C VAL A 58 2.14 -1.61 -7.10
N ASP A 59 2.75 -1.49 -8.28
CA ASP A 59 2.29 -2.15 -9.50
C ASP A 59 2.22 -3.68 -9.32
N LEU A 60 3.27 -4.28 -8.76
CA LEU A 60 3.28 -5.71 -8.44
C LEU A 60 2.23 -6.09 -7.39
N SER A 61 1.98 -5.22 -6.41
CA SER A 61 0.95 -5.48 -5.39
C SER A 61 -0.46 -5.46 -5.98
N LEU A 62 -0.72 -4.60 -6.97
CA LEU A 62 -2.01 -4.51 -7.67
C LEU A 62 -2.30 -5.72 -8.58
N LEU A 63 -1.27 -6.51 -8.94
CA LEU A 63 -1.45 -7.77 -9.67
C LEU A 63 -1.93 -8.92 -8.76
N LEU A 64 -1.88 -8.76 -7.43
CA LEU A 64 -2.38 -9.78 -6.52
C LEU A 64 -3.92 -9.85 -6.55
N PRO A 65 -4.54 -11.04 -6.48
CA PRO A 65 -5.99 -11.18 -6.54
C PRO A 65 -6.74 -10.41 -5.45
N SER A 66 -6.17 -10.36 -4.25
CA SER A 66 -6.67 -9.56 -3.13
C SER A 66 -5.61 -8.53 -2.77
N HIS A 67 -5.97 -7.25 -2.83
CA HIS A 67 -5.07 -6.15 -2.51
C HIS A 67 -5.83 -4.95 -1.93
N PRO A 68 -5.20 -4.12 -1.08
CA PRO A 68 -5.85 -2.93 -0.54
C PRO A 68 -6.21 -1.93 -1.65
N ALA A 69 -7.47 -1.48 -1.69
CA ALA A 69 -7.94 -0.48 -2.66
C ALA A 69 -7.10 0.82 -2.62
N ARG A 70 -6.59 1.17 -1.44
CA ARG A 70 -5.74 2.35 -1.20
C ARG A 70 -4.46 2.36 -2.04
N LEU A 71 -3.99 1.20 -2.54
CA LEU A 71 -2.84 1.10 -3.44
C LEU A 71 -3.05 1.84 -4.76
N ARG A 72 -4.30 1.95 -5.25
CA ARG A 72 -4.59 2.68 -6.50
C ARG A 72 -4.29 4.17 -6.36
N TYR A 73 -4.65 4.77 -5.22
CA TYR A 73 -4.25 6.14 -4.92
C TYR A 73 -2.74 6.28 -4.75
N ASP A 74 -2.09 5.33 -4.06
CA ASP A 74 -0.62 5.39 -3.90
C ASP A 74 0.09 5.36 -5.26
N ARG A 75 -0.36 4.50 -6.17
CA ARG A 75 0.13 4.45 -7.55
C ARG A 75 -0.07 5.79 -8.26
N ALA A 76 -1.26 6.36 -8.15
CA ALA A 76 -1.61 7.62 -8.78
C ALA A 76 -0.72 8.78 -8.31
N GLN A 77 -0.45 8.87 -7.00
CA GLN A 77 0.48 9.86 -6.45
C GLN A 77 1.90 9.67 -6.97
N LEU A 78 2.41 8.43 -6.99
CA LEU A 78 3.74 8.13 -7.51
C LEU A 78 3.89 8.47 -9.00
N LEU A 79 2.84 8.28 -9.80
CA LEU A 79 2.83 8.70 -11.21
C LEU A 79 2.92 10.22 -11.34
N VAL A 80 2.13 10.97 -10.56
CA VAL A 80 2.19 12.43 -10.52
C VAL A 80 3.57 12.92 -10.07
N GLU A 81 4.12 12.35 -8.99
CA GLU A 81 5.47 12.69 -8.48
C GLU A 81 6.57 12.46 -9.53
N ARG A 82 6.41 11.45 -10.39
CA ARG A 82 7.35 11.13 -11.46
C ARG A 82 7.10 11.89 -12.77
N GLY A 83 6.12 12.79 -12.80
CA GLY A 83 5.79 13.61 -13.95
C GLY A 83 4.84 12.98 -14.96
N ASP A 84 4.32 11.77 -14.70
CA ASP A 84 3.23 11.18 -15.49
C ASP A 84 1.88 11.72 -15.01
N PHE A 85 1.69 13.03 -15.24
CA PHE A 85 0.58 13.77 -14.69
C PHE A 85 -0.78 13.34 -15.23
N LEU A 86 -0.87 12.99 -16.52
CA LEU A 86 -2.14 12.57 -17.14
C LEU A 86 -2.61 11.22 -16.61
N THR A 87 -1.70 10.23 -16.58
CA THR A 87 -2.03 8.90 -16.07
C THR A 87 -2.32 8.97 -14.58
N GLY A 88 -1.50 9.69 -13.81
CA GLY A 88 -1.74 9.92 -12.39
C GLY A 88 -3.09 10.58 -12.11
N ALA A 89 -3.48 11.60 -12.86
CA ALA A 89 -4.79 12.24 -12.71
C ALA A 89 -5.96 11.30 -13.02
N MET A 90 -5.85 10.48 -14.07
CA MET A 90 -6.87 9.49 -14.42
C MET A 90 -7.07 8.46 -13.31
N GLU A 91 -5.98 7.95 -12.73
CA GLU A 91 -6.03 6.99 -11.63
C GLU A 91 -6.60 7.63 -10.34
N LEU A 92 -6.34 8.91 -10.08
CA LEU A 92 -6.97 9.65 -8.98
C LEU A 92 -8.48 9.74 -9.16
N ASP A 93 -8.96 10.08 -10.36
CA ASP A 93 -10.40 10.13 -10.63
C ASP A 93 -11.07 8.75 -10.45
N ALA A 94 -10.45 7.68 -10.97
CA ALA A 94 -10.94 6.31 -10.80
C ALA A 94 -10.98 5.89 -9.32
N TYR A 95 -10.00 6.31 -8.52
CA TYR A 95 -10.01 6.05 -7.08
C TYR A 95 -11.08 6.87 -6.35
N ALA A 96 -11.33 8.12 -6.78
CA ALA A 96 -12.38 8.97 -6.21
C ALA A 96 -13.77 8.33 -6.38
N GLU A 97 -14.05 7.71 -7.53
CA GLU A 97 -15.31 6.99 -7.78
C GLU A 97 -15.54 5.85 -6.76
N VAL A 98 -14.48 5.11 -6.41
CA VAL A 98 -14.56 4.04 -5.41
C VAL A 98 -14.80 4.60 -4.00
N VAL A 99 -14.16 5.72 -3.66
CA VAL A 99 -14.25 6.35 -2.34
C VAL A 99 -15.60 7.04 -2.13
N GLU A 100 -16.21 7.57 -3.19
CA GLU A 100 -17.45 8.34 -3.12
C GLU A 100 -18.61 7.58 -2.45
N ALA A 101 -18.66 6.26 -2.62
CA ALA A 101 -19.66 5.41 -1.99
C ALA A 101 -19.58 5.40 -0.44
N VAL A 102 -18.43 5.79 0.12
CA VAL A 102 -18.16 5.77 1.57
C VAL A 102 -17.96 7.18 2.13
N ASP A 103 -17.24 8.05 1.43
CA ASP A 103 -16.96 9.44 1.84
C ASP A 103 -16.87 10.35 0.60
N GLY A 104 -17.99 11.00 0.25
CA GLY A 104 -18.05 11.96 -0.86
C GLY A 104 -17.10 13.16 -0.68
N SER A 105 -16.86 13.60 0.56
CA SER A 105 -15.95 14.72 0.81
C SER A 105 -14.49 14.34 0.48
N ALA A 106 -14.10 13.09 0.77
CA ALA A 106 -12.79 12.56 0.40
C ALA A 106 -12.67 12.41 -1.12
N ALA A 107 -13.70 11.90 -1.79
CA ALA A 107 -13.73 11.80 -3.25
C ALA A 107 -13.52 13.17 -3.91
N ASP A 108 -14.18 14.21 -3.42
CA ASP A 108 -14.00 15.56 -3.95
C ASP A 108 -12.58 16.08 -3.76
N ARG A 109 -11.95 15.84 -2.60
CA ARG A 109 -10.53 16.20 -2.39
C ARG A 109 -9.62 15.49 -3.39
N ILE A 110 -9.87 14.21 -3.67
CA ILE A 110 -9.09 13.42 -4.64
C ILE A 110 -9.28 13.98 -6.07
N ARG A 111 -10.50 14.34 -6.47
CA ARG A 111 -10.78 14.98 -7.77
C ARG A 111 -10.05 16.32 -7.92
N HIS A 112 -9.93 17.10 -6.84
CA HIS A 112 -9.13 18.33 -6.87
C HIS A 112 -7.65 18.05 -7.11
N GLN A 113 -7.09 17.00 -6.51
CA GLN A 113 -5.72 16.57 -6.80
C GLN A 113 -5.55 16.15 -8.26
N ALA A 114 -6.52 15.44 -8.84
CA ALA A 114 -6.49 15.08 -10.26
C ALA A 114 -6.46 16.31 -11.19
N ARG A 115 -7.26 17.33 -10.88
CA ARG A 115 -7.24 18.62 -11.61
C ARG A 115 -5.90 19.34 -11.45
N ALA A 116 -5.35 19.36 -10.24
CA ALA A 116 -4.04 19.96 -9.97
C ALA A 116 -2.92 19.25 -10.76
N ALA A 117 -2.92 17.92 -10.79
CA ALA A 117 -1.97 17.15 -11.61
C ALA A 117 -2.07 17.52 -13.10
N ARG A 118 -3.28 17.59 -13.67
CA ARG A 118 -3.48 18.02 -15.07
C ARG A 118 -2.95 19.43 -15.35
N SER A 119 -3.06 20.34 -14.38
CA SER A 119 -2.57 21.71 -14.55
C SER A 119 -1.03 21.83 -14.58
N MET A 120 -0.29 20.80 -14.17
CA MET A 120 1.19 20.79 -14.22
C MET A 120 1.77 20.70 -15.64
N LEU A 121 0.92 20.46 -16.65
CA LEU A 121 1.32 20.39 -18.07
C LEU A 121 1.22 21.73 -18.80
N ASN A 122 0.62 22.74 -18.16
CA ASN A 122 0.45 24.09 -18.71
C ASN A 122 1.55 25.02 -18.17
#